data_AF-A0AAW5UIL4-F1
#
_entry.id   AF-A0AAW5UIL4-F1
#
_cell.length_a   1.000
_cell.length_b   1.000
_cell.length_c   1.000
_cell.angle_alpha   90.00
_cell.angle_beta   90.00
_cell.angle_gamma   90.00
#
_symmetry.space_group_name_H-M   'P 1'
#
loop_
_entity.id
_entity.type
_entity.pdbx_description
1 polymer ?
#
loop_
_entity_poly.entity_id
_entity_poly.type
_entity_poly.pdbx_seq_one_letter_code
_entity_poly.pdbx_strand_id
1 'polypeptide(L)'
;MVITLFLILKTGTQNWTPYLLTDFGFKQELREYEDSLKAYRDIKNSIDTAKEEGRVEGRVEGIAKEKLATAKRLLGMGLTQEQVAKGTDRSIEDIERLV
;
A
#
# COMPACT_ATOMS: atom_id res chain seq x y z
N MET A 1 34.00 5.17 23.01
CA MET A 1 34.88 5.24 24.19
C MET A 1 34.06 5.07 25.46
N VAL A 2 33.89 3.84 25.94
CA VAL A 2 33.65 3.54 27.37
C VAL A 2 34.30 2.17 27.60
N ILE A 3 35.57 2.17 28.00
CA ILE A 3 36.32 0.97 28.37
C ILE A 3 36.02 0.74 29.85
N THR A 4 35.25 -0.30 30.18
CA THR A 4 35.00 -0.69 31.57
C THR A 4 36.25 -1.38 32.12
N LEU A 5 37.02 -0.65 32.93
CA LEU A 5 38.17 -1.18 33.68
C LEU A 5 37.65 -1.94 34.92
N PHE A 6 37.60 -3.28 34.86
CA PHE A 6 37.30 -4.13 36.02
C PHE A 6 38.59 -4.44 36.79
N LEU A 7 38.69 -3.94 38.03
CA LEU A 7 39.67 -4.38 39.01
C LEU A 7 39.37 -5.82 39.43
N ILE A 8 40.19 -6.78 38.98
CA ILE A 8 40.10 -8.19 39.35
C ILE A 8 40.84 -8.39 40.68
N LEU A 9 40.10 -8.47 41.79
CA LEU A 9 40.61 -9.12 42.99
C LEU A 9 40.47 -10.64 42.80
N LYS A 10 41.61 -11.33 42.79
CA LYS A 10 41.75 -12.79 42.76
C LYS A 10 41.00 -13.41 43.96
N THR A 11 39.76 -13.84 43.77
CA THR A 11 39.15 -14.89 44.61
C THR A 11 38.83 -16.06 43.70
N GLY A 12 39.49 -17.19 43.98
CA GLY A 12 39.48 -18.37 43.12
C GLY A 12 38.12 -19.05 43.09
N THR A 13 37.42 -18.87 41.98
CA THR A 13 36.63 -19.88 41.27
C THR A 13 36.32 -19.30 39.89
N GLN A 14 37.16 -19.65 38.93
CA GLN A 14 36.99 -19.30 37.52
C GLN A 14 35.72 -19.98 37.02
N ASN A 15 34.68 -19.21 36.66
CA ASN A 15 33.69 -19.49 35.60
C ASN A 15 32.67 -18.35 35.56
N TRP A 16 33.08 -17.18 35.05
CA TRP A 16 32.13 -16.16 34.62
C TRP A 16 31.97 -16.31 33.12
N THR A 17 30.92 -17.03 32.71
CA THR A 17 30.60 -17.27 31.31
C THR A 17 30.19 -15.96 30.64
N PRO A 18 30.95 -15.43 29.65
CA PRO A 18 30.54 -14.23 28.91
C PRO A 18 29.29 -14.43 28.03
N TYR A 19 28.81 -15.68 27.92
CA TYR A 19 27.75 -16.08 27.00
C TYR A 19 26.39 -15.41 27.26
N LEU A 20 26.06 -15.01 28.50
CA LEU A 20 24.75 -14.44 28.81
C LEU A 20 24.55 -13.00 28.31
N LEU A 21 25.60 -12.16 28.32
CA LEU A 21 25.49 -10.80 27.78
C LEU A 21 25.41 -10.81 26.25
N THR A 22 26.20 -11.68 25.59
CA THR A 22 26.20 -11.79 24.13
C THR A 22 24.92 -12.45 23.61
N ASP A 23 24.40 -13.47 24.30
CA ASP A 23 23.14 -14.14 23.93
C ASP A 23 21.91 -13.22 24.11
N PHE A 24 21.86 -12.43 25.18
CA PHE A 24 20.76 -11.48 25.38
C PHE A 24 20.80 -10.33 24.36
N GLY A 25 21.99 -9.77 24.12
CA GLY A 25 22.18 -8.73 23.08
C GLY A 25 21.86 -9.25 21.68
N PHE A 26 22.32 -10.46 21.34
CA PHE A 26 22.04 -11.09 20.04
C PHE A 26 20.55 -11.41 19.85
N LYS A 27 19.85 -11.87 20.90
CA LYS A 27 18.39 -12.07 20.86
C LYS A 27 17.62 -10.77 20.70
N GLN A 28 18.14 -9.67 21.24
CA GLN A 28 17.54 -8.36 21.04
C GLN A 28 17.73 -7.85 19.61
N GLU A 29 18.95 -7.92 19.09
CA GLU A 29 19.26 -7.52 17.70
C GLU A 29 18.47 -8.37 16.68
N LEU A 30 18.30 -9.67 16.94
CA LEU A 30 17.52 -10.55 16.07
C LEU A 30 16.03 -10.16 16.06
N ARG A 31 15.46 -9.83 17.23
CA ARG A 31 14.07 -9.36 17.34
C ARG A 31 13.87 -8.03 16.62
N GLU A 32 14.79 -7.08 16.81
CA GLU A 32 14.73 -5.78 16.15
C GLU A 32 14.84 -5.92 14.61
N TYR A 33 15.66 -6.85 14.14
CA TYR A 33 15.75 -7.20 12.73
C TYR A 33 14.45 -7.83 12.19
N GLU A 34 13.84 -8.76 12.93
CA GLU A 34 12.56 -9.38 12.57
C GLU A 34 11.40 -8.36 12.55
N ASP A 35 11.33 -7.48 13.55
CA ASP A 35 10.34 -6.40 13.62
C ASP A 35 10.51 -5.41 12.46
N SER A 36 11.75 -5.07 12.11
CA SER A 36 12.06 -4.24 10.95
C SER A 36 11.62 -4.89 9.63
N LEU A 37 11.86 -6.20 9.46
CA LEU A 37 11.40 -6.94 8.28
C LEU A 37 9.87 -7.01 8.20
N LYS A 38 9.19 -7.17 9.35
CA LYS A 38 7.74 -7.15 9.41
C LYS A 38 7.20 -5.78 8.99
N ALA A 39 7.75 -4.70 9.54
CA ALA A 39 7.38 -3.34 9.15
C ALA A 39 7.59 -3.09 7.65
N TYR A 40 8.72 -3.55 7.09
CA TYR A 40 8.98 -3.45 5.65
C TYR A 40 7.92 -4.16 4.81
N ARG A 41 7.52 -5.39 5.20
CA ARG A 41 6.48 -6.15 4.50
C ARG A 41 5.12 -5.46 4.58
N ASP A 42 4.74 -4.97 5.75
CA ASP A 42 3.46 -4.29 5.95
C ASP A 42 3.39 -3.02 5.09
N ILE A 43 4.46 -2.22 5.07
CA ILE A 43 4.57 -1.02 4.23
C ILE A 43 4.47 -1.39 2.75
N LYS A 44 5.23 -2.39 2.29
CA LYS A 44 5.21 -2.82 0.89
C LYS A 44 3.82 -3.28 0.47
N ASN A 45 3.18 -4.12 1.28
CA ASN A 45 1.83 -4.63 0.99
C ASN A 45 0.82 -3.48 0.94
N SER A 46 0.89 -2.52 1.87
CA SER A 46 0.01 -1.35 1.87
C SER A 46 0.16 -0.52 0.59
N ILE A 47 1.39 -0.30 0.12
CA ILE A 47 1.66 0.46 -1.12
C ILE A 47 1.15 -0.32 -2.35
N ASP A 48 1.42 -1.62 -2.41
CA ASP A 48 0.99 -2.46 -3.52
C ASP A 48 -0.55 -2.49 -3.63
N THR A 49 -1.24 -2.61 -2.49
CA THR A 49 -2.71 -2.53 -2.42
C THR A 49 -3.22 -1.17 -2.88
N ALA A 50 -2.69 -0.05 -2.33
CA ALA A 50 -3.14 1.29 -2.69
C ALA A 50 -2.94 1.60 -4.19
N LYS A 51 -1.83 1.11 -4.77
CA LYS A 51 -1.56 1.27 -6.20
C LYS A 51 -2.54 0.49 -7.07
N GLU A 52 -2.88 -0.74 -6.70
CA GLU A 52 -3.83 -1.55 -7.45
C GLU A 52 -5.25 -0.99 -7.34
N GLU A 53 -5.68 -0.58 -6.15
CA GLU A 53 -6.96 0.09 -5.92
C GLU A 53 -7.07 1.36 -6.77
N GLY A 54 -6.07 2.25 -6.70
CA GLY A 54 -6.06 3.48 -7.50
C GLY A 54 -6.08 3.22 -9.01
N ARG A 55 -5.46 2.13 -9.49
CA ARG A 55 -5.50 1.73 -10.90
C ARG A 55 -6.89 1.22 -11.31
N VAL A 56 -7.52 0.42 -10.46
CA VAL A 56 -8.87 -0.11 -10.68
C VAL A 56 -9.88 1.04 -10.70
N GLU A 57 -9.87 1.90 -9.68
CA GLU A 57 -10.72 3.09 -9.59
C GLU A 57 -10.52 4.00 -10.80
N GLY A 58 -9.27 4.32 -11.14
CA GLY A 58 -8.95 5.14 -12.30
C GLY A 58 -9.46 4.56 -13.62
N ARG A 59 -9.43 3.22 -13.78
CA ARG A 59 -9.98 2.55 -14.97
C ARG A 59 -11.51 2.63 -15.00
N VAL A 60 -12.18 2.39 -13.87
CA VAL A 60 -13.64 2.47 -13.77
C VAL A 60 -14.12 3.90 -14.05
N GLU A 61 -13.50 4.88 -13.42
CA GLU A 61 -13.79 6.30 -13.67
C GLU A 61 -13.54 6.69 -15.12
N GLY A 62 -12.41 6.25 -15.70
CA GLY A 62 -12.07 6.53 -17.09
C GLY A 62 -13.12 6.00 -18.07
N ILE A 63 -13.58 4.76 -17.87
CA ILE A 63 -14.65 4.17 -18.68
C ILE A 63 -15.96 4.94 -18.50
N ALA A 64 -16.32 5.31 -17.28
CA ALA A 64 -17.53 6.09 -17.03
C ALA A 64 -17.48 7.47 -17.71
N LYS A 65 -16.34 8.17 -17.59
CA LYS A 65 -16.09 9.48 -18.22
C LYS A 65 -16.12 9.39 -19.75
N GLU A 66 -15.50 8.36 -20.33
CA GLU A 66 -15.50 8.15 -21.78
C GLU A 66 -16.91 7.87 -22.32
N LYS A 67 -17.68 6.99 -21.68
CA LYS A 67 -19.08 6.73 -22.06
C LYS A 67 -19.94 8.00 -22.03
N LEU A 68 -19.75 8.84 -21.02
CA LEU A 68 -20.44 10.13 -20.90
C LEU A 68 -20.00 11.11 -21.99
N ALA A 69 -18.70 11.18 -22.28
CA ALA A 69 -18.17 12.03 -23.35
C ALA A 69 -18.70 11.60 -24.73
N THR A 70 -18.81 10.29 -24.96
CA THR A 70 -19.36 9.74 -26.20
C THR A 70 -20.85 10.07 -26.33
N ALA A 71 -21.66 9.91 -25.28
CA ALA A 71 -23.06 10.34 -25.28
C ALA A 71 -23.21 11.85 -25.62
N LYS A 72 -22.42 12.71 -24.97
CA LYS A 72 -22.41 14.16 -25.26
C LYS A 72 -22.00 14.48 -26.69
N ARG A 73 -20.99 13.78 -27.23
CA ARG A 73 -20.56 13.94 -28.62
C ARG A 73 -21.67 13.59 -29.59
N LEU A 74 -22.38 12.47 -29.36
CA LEU A 74 -23.48 12.04 -30.22
C LEU A 74 -24.65 13.04 -30.19
N LEU A 75 -25.01 13.57 -29.01
CA LEU A 75 -26.01 14.63 -28.89
C LEU A 75 -25.59 15.90 -29.64
N GLY A 76 -24.31 16.29 -29.52
CA GLY A 76 -23.76 17.45 -30.25
C GLY A 76 -23.72 17.26 -31.78
N MET A 77 -23.74 16.01 -32.27
CA MET A 77 -23.87 15.68 -33.69
C MET A 77 -25.33 15.71 -34.18
N GLY A 78 -26.30 16.04 -33.31
CA GLY A 78 -27.72 16.15 -33.65
C GLY A 78 -28.49 14.83 -33.61
N LEU A 79 -27.93 13.77 -33.01
CA LEU A 79 -28.67 12.53 -32.79
C LEU A 79 -29.73 12.72 -31.71
N THR A 80 -30.86 12.01 -31.84
CA THR A 80 -31.92 12.06 -30.83
C THR A 80 -31.49 11.33 -29.55
N GLN A 81 -32.04 11.73 -28.40
CA GLN A 81 -31.72 11.10 -27.12
C GLN A 81 -32.01 9.59 -27.13
N GLU A 82 -33.06 9.16 -27.84
CA GLU A 82 -33.42 7.75 -28.05
C GLU A 82 -32.33 6.97 -28.82
N GLN A 83 -31.77 7.59 -29.87
CA GLN A 83 -30.68 6.99 -30.65
C GLN A 83 -29.39 6.91 -29.84
N VAL A 84 -29.10 7.93 -29.03
CA VAL A 84 -27.93 7.95 -28.14
C VAL A 84 -28.07 6.94 -27.01
N ALA A 85 -29.26 6.84 -26.38
CA ALA A 85 -29.57 5.83 -25.38
C ALA A 85 -29.36 4.42 -25.92
N LYS A 86 -29.87 4.14 -27.12
CA LYS A 86 -29.68 2.86 -27.83
C LYS A 86 -28.21 2.61 -28.22
N GLY A 87 -27.47 3.65 -28.61
CA GLY A 87 -26.08 3.52 -29.05
C GLY A 87 -25.05 3.43 -27.92
N THR A 88 -25.42 3.82 -26.69
CA THR A 88 -24.54 3.83 -25.52
C THR A 88 -24.96 2.85 -24.43
N ASP A 89 -25.99 2.03 -24.70
CA ASP A 89 -26.64 1.12 -23.76
C ASP A 89 -27.01 1.81 -22.44
N ARG A 90 -27.61 3.00 -22.53
CA ARG A 90 -28.07 3.80 -21.39
C ARG A 90 -29.56 4.04 -21.43
N SER A 91 -30.15 4.35 -20.28
CA SER A 91 -31.54 4.77 -20.22
C SER A 91 -31.69 6.20 -20.77
N ILE A 92 -32.89 6.52 -21.24
CA ILE A 92 -33.18 7.86 -21.76
C ILE A 92 -33.04 8.89 -20.63
N GLU A 93 -33.44 8.54 -19.40
CA GLU A 93 -33.31 9.42 -18.22
C GLU A 93 -31.85 9.76 -17.92
N ASP A 94 -30.94 8.78 -18.07
CA ASP A 94 -29.50 9.01 -17.89
C ASP A 94 -28.94 9.95 -18.95
N ILE A 95 -29.48 9.93 -20.17
CA ILE A 95 -29.10 10.82 -21.27
C ILE A 95 -29.71 12.22 -21.09
N GLU A 96 -30.96 12.33 -20.64
CA GLU A 96 -31.62 13.59 -20.31
C GLU A 96 -30.84 14.37 -19.25
N ARG A 97 -30.27 13.69 -18.25
CA ARG A 97 -29.43 14.31 -17.22
C ARG A 97 -28.11 14.89 -17.75
N LEU A 98 -27.74 14.63 -19.00
CA LEU A 98 -26.50 15.13 -19.63
C LEU A 98 -26.68 16.42 -20.43
N VAL A 99 -27.92 16.78 -20.76
CA VAL A 99 -28.34 17.97 -21.49
C VAL A 99 -28.73 19.06 -20.49
#